data_AF-A0A351GGD0-F1
#
_entry.id   AF-A0A351GGD0-F1
#
_cell.length_a   1.000
_cell.length_b   1.000
_cell.length_c   1.000
_cell.angle_alpha   90.00
_cell.angle_beta   90.00
_cell.angle_gamma   90.00
#
_symmetry.space_group_name_H-M   'P 1'
#
loop_
_entity.id
_entity.type
_entity.pdbx_description
1 polymer ?
#
loop_
_entity_poly.entity_id
_entity_poly.type
_entity_poly.pdbx_seq_one_letter_code
_entity_poly.pdbx_strand_id
1 'polypeptide(L)' 'MFQEKALAILKAGKNVFLTGSAGAGKTYTLNQFITYLKDHKVPVAVTASTG' A
#
# COMPACT_ATOMS: atom_id res chain seq x y z
N MET A 1 -11.90 -8.46 -2.37
CA MET A 1 -11.16 -9.72 -2.60
C MET A 1 -9.67 -9.52 -2.90
N PHE A 2 -9.25 -8.92 -4.03
CA PHE A 2 -7.80 -8.80 -4.35
C PHE A 2 -7.08 -7.72 -3.53
N GLN A 3 -7.72 -6.57 -3.28
CA GLN A 3 -7.13 -5.46 -2.52
C GLN A 3 -6.94 -5.81 -1.04
N GLU A 4 -7.90 -6.53 -0.43
CA GLU A 4 -7.78 -6.99 0.97
C GLU A 4 -6.63 -7.98 1.12
N LYS A 5 -6.46 -8.90 0.17
CA LYS A 5 -5.34 -9.83 0.14
C LYS A 5 -4.00 -9.09 -0.03
N ALA A 6 -3.94 -8.13 -0.95
CA ALA A 6 -2.77 -7.29 -1.14
C ALA A 6 -2.42 -6.49 0.13
N LEU A 7 -3.43 -5.94 0.81
CA LEU A 7 -3.26 -5.23 2.07
C LEU A 7 -2.75 -6.15 3.18
N ALA A 8 -3.24 -7.39 3.27
CA ALA A 8 -2.75 -8.38 4.23
C ALA A 8 -1.27 -8.72 3.97
N ILE A 9 -0.86 -8.86 2.71
CA ILE A 9 0.55 -9.10 2.34
C ILE A 9 1.43 -7.90 2.72
N LEU A 10 0.98 -6.67 2.47
CA LEU A 10 1.70 -5.46 2.88
C LEU A 10 1.87 -5.39 4.41
N LYS A 11 0.81 -5.71 5.16
CA LYS A 11 0.83 -5.73 6.64
C LYS A 11 1.72 -6.82 7.24
N ALA A 12 2.12 -7.84 6.45
CA ALA A 12 3.04 -8.88 6.90
C ALA A 12 4.51 -8.40 7.05
N GLY A 13 4.81 -7.14 6.68
CA GLY A 13 6.11 -6.52 6.90
C GLY A 13 7.22 -7.02 5.96
N LYS A 14 6.85 -7.49 4.77
CA LYS A 14 7.79 -7.91 3.71
C LYS A 14 7.93 -6.81 2.66
N ASN A 15 9.01 -6.86 1.87
CA ASN A 15 9.15 -6.02 0.68
C ASN A 15 8.19 -6.53 -0.40
N VAL A 16 7.31 -5.65 -0.89
CA VAL A 16 6.23 -6.01 -1.81
C VAL A 16 6.27 -5.12 -3.04
N PHE A 17 6.23 -5.74 -4.23
CA PHE A 17 5.99 -5.05 -5.48
C PHE A 17 4.51 -5.19 -5.87
N LEU A 18 3.73 -4.11 -5.70
CA LEU A 18 2.30 -4.08 -6.02
C LEU A 18 2.07 -3.63 -7.48
N THR A 19 1.65 -4.56 -8.33
CA THR A 19 1.39 -4.30 -9.77
C THR A 19 -0.07 -4.53 -10.15
N GLY A 20 -0.45 -4.09 -11.35
CA GLY A 20 -1.79 -4.17 -11.91
C GLY A 20 -2.00 -3.15 -13.03
N SER A 21 -3.02 -3.35 -13.87
CA SER A 21 -3.37 -2.43 -14.97
C SER A 21 -3.70 -1.02 -14.45
N ALA A 22 -3.73 -0.04 -15.37
CA ALA A 22 -4.26 1.29 -15.07
C ALA A 22 -5.69 1.16 -14.53
N GLY A 23 -6.04 1.92 -13.49
CA GLY A 23 -7.36 1.83 -12.86
C GLY A 23 -7.58 0.65 -11.92
N ALA A 24 -6.63 -0.27 -11.73
CA ALA A 24 -6.79 -1.46 -10.88
C ALA A 24 -6.87 -1.19 -9.35
N GLY A 25 -6.86 0.08 -8.91
CA GLY A 25 -6.94 0.42 -7.47
C GLY A 25 -5.65 0.27 -6.67
N LYS A 26 -4.48 0.32 -7.33
CA LYS A 26 -3.15 0.27 -6.69
C LYS A 26 -2.99 1.39 -5.65
N THR A 27 -3.26 2.63 -6.05
CA THR A 27 -3.18 3.82 -5.18
C THR A 27 -4.14 3.72 -4.00
N TYR A 28 -5.35 3.20 -4.21
CA TYR A 28 -6.32 2.96 -3.14
C TYR A 28 -5.76 2.01 -2.08
N THR A 29 -5.22 0.86 -2.52
CA THR A 29 -4.62 -0.15 -1.61
C THR A 29 -3.41 0.41 -0.87
N LEU A 30 -2.55 1.17 -1.56
CA LEU A 30 -1.38 1.82 -0.98
C LEU A 30 -1.79 2.81 0.12
N ASN A 31 -2.81 3.63 -0.12
CA ASN A 31 -3.31 4.59 0.84
C ASN A 31 -3.88 3.91 2.10
N GLN A 32 -4.62 2.80 1.93
CA GLN A 32 -5.09 2.01 3.08
C GLN A 32 -3.93 1.48 3.93
N PHE A 33 -2.85 1.06 3.30
CA PHE A 33 -1.65 0.61 4.01
C PHE A 33 -0.92 1.77 4.71
N ILE A 34 -0.80 2.93 4.06
CA ILE A 34 -0.21 4.14 4.67
C ILE A 34 -1.02 4.58 5.89
N THR A 35 -2.35 4.60 5.81
CA THR A 35 -3.23 4.91 6.95
C THR A 35 -2.98 3.92 8.09
N TYR A 36 -2.95 2.62 7.80
CA TYR A 36 -2.63 1.61 8.81
C TYR A 36 -1.28 1.88 9.52
N LEU A 37 -0.22 2.22 8.77
CA LEU A 37 1.08 2.52 9.38
C LEU A 37 1.02 3.76 10.28
N LYS A 38 0.33 4.82 9.85
CA LYS A 38 0.13 6.05 10.64
C LYS A 38 -0.65 5.79 11.93
N ASP A 39 -1.73 5.00 11.86
CA ASP A 39 -2.54 4.63 13.03
C ASP A 39 -1.72 3.85 14.06
N HIS A 40 -0.74 3.08 13.60
CA HIS A 40 0.20 2.32 14.45
C HIS A 40 1.46 3.12 14.80
N LYS A 41 1.49 4.42 14.51
CA LYS A 41 2.61 5.34 14.78
C LYS A 41 3.94 4.88 14.15
N VAL A 42 3.87 4.15 13.04
CA VAL A 42 5.04 3.74 12.27
C VAL A 42 5.42 4.87 11.32
N PRO A 43 6.65 5.43 11.41
CA PRO A 43 7.12 6.42 10.46
C PRO A 43 7.13 5.86 9.04
N VAL A 44 6.58 6.60 8.08
CA VAL A 44 6.49 6.17 6.68
C VAL A 44 6.89 7.32 5.76
N ALA A 45 7.78 7.03 4.80
CA ALA A 45 8.10 7.92 3.70
C ALA A 45 7.27 7.52 2.47
N VAL A 46 6.62 8.50 1.82
CA VAL A 46 5.81 8.29 0.62
C VAL A 46 6.43 9.09 -0.50
N THR A 47 6.82 8.42 -1.59
CA THR A 47 7.44 9.03 -2.76
C THR A 47 6.76 8.54 -4.04
N ALA A 48 6.85 9.33 -5.09
CA ALA A 48 6.43 8.98 -6.44
C ALA A 48 7.51 9.46 -7.42
N SER A 49 7.53 8.89 -8.63
CA SER A 49 8.48 9.28 -9.68
C SER A 49 8.24 10.69 -10.22
N THR A 50 7.07 11.25 -9.96
CA THR A 50 6.63 12.60 -10.35
C THR A 50 5.95 13.27 -9.15
N GLY A 51 5.93 14.61 -9.13
CA GLY A 51 5.17 15.41 -8.17
C GLY A 51 3.68 15.48 -8.49
#